data_AF-A0A369XKG5-F1
#
_entry.id   AF-A0A369XKG5-F1
#
_cell.length_a   1.000
_cell.length_b   1.000
_cell.length_c   1.000
_cell.angle_alpha   90.00
_cell.angle_beta   90.00
_cell.angle_gamma   90.00
#
_symmetry.space_group_name_H-M   'P 1'
#
loop_
_entity.id
_entity.type
_entity.pdbx_description
1 polymer ?
#
loop_
_entity_poly.entity_id
_entity_poly.type
_entity_poly.pdbx_seq_one_letter_code
_entity_poly.pdbx_strand_id
1 'polypeptide(L)'
;MSSNLVVIAYEDQFKAEEVRTMLRKMQQEYLIDLEDAVVAVKDDNGKVKLHQMYKLAAAGALSGGFWGALIGLIFMSPLLGMAVGASAGAVSGALTDVGINDDFMKNLAASFQNGTSVLFVLVRKA
;
A
#
# COMPACT_ATOMS: atom_id res chain seq x y z
N MET A 1 -12.63 -0.13 16.46
CA MET A 1 -12.40 -1.56 16.19
C MET A 1 -10.92 -1.84 16.44
N SER A 2 -10.57 -2.97 17.06
CA SER A 2 -9.18 -3.32 17.36
C SER A 2 -8.59 -4.19 16.24
N SER A 3 -7.55 -3.70 15.56
CA SER A 3 -6.80 -4.47 14.56
C SER A 3 -5.49 -4.98 15.20
N ASN A 4 -5.08 -6.20 14.85
CA ASN A 4 -3.82 -6.77 15.33
C ASN A 4 -2.78 -6.73 14.22
N LEU A 5 -1.60 -6.19 14.51
CA LEU A 5 -0.46 -6.20 13.60
C LEU A 5 0.44 -7.40 13.92
N VAL A 6 0.62 -8.28 12.94
CA VAL A 6 1.55 -9.40 13.01
C VAL A 6 2.72 -9.12 12.07
N VAL A 7 3.94 -9.27 12.57
CA VAL A 7 5.17 -9.06 11.81
C VAL A 7 5.99 -10.35 11.80
N ILE A 8 6.34 -10.82 10.61
CA ILE A 8 7.10 -12.07 10.42
C ILE A 8 8.32 -11.77 9.57
N ALA A 9 9.51 -11.98 10.12
CA ALA A 9 10.78 -11.83 9.40
C ALA A 9 11.26 -13.18 8.87
N TYR A 10 11.81 -13.18 7.67
CA TYR A 10 12.37 -14.33 6.97
C TYR A 10 13.81 -14.02 6.57
N GLU A 11 14.68 -15.02 6.69
CA GLU A 11 16.08 -14.95 6.28
C GLU A 11 16.25 -14.95 4.75
N ASP A 12 15.18 -15.26 4.01
CA ASP A 12 15.15 -15.28 2.55
C ASP A 12 14.40 -14.07 2.01
N GLN A 13 14.95 -13.42 0.98
CA GLN A 13 14.40 -12.19 0.38
C GLN A 13 13.07 -12.38 -0.37
N PHE A 14 12.70 -13.60 -0.75
CA PHE A 14 11.50 -13.92 -1.53
C PHE A 14 10.40 -14.55 -0.68
N LYS A 15 10.72 -15.13 0.47
CA LYS A 15 9.76 -15.89 1.29
C LYS A 15 8.57 -15.07 1.75
N ALA A 16 8.78 -13.81 2.18
CA ALA A 16 7.66 -12.95 2.58
C ALA A 16 6.66 -12.72 1.43
N GLU A 17 7.16 -12.59 0.20
CA GLU A 17 6.34 -12.36 -1.00
C GLU A 17 5.54 -13.61 -1.42
N GLU A 18 6.14 -14.79 -1.27
CA GLU A 18 5.47 -16.07 -1.45
C GLU A 18 4.29 -16.21 -0.47
N VAL A 19 4.55 -15.95 0.81
CA VAL A 19 3.52 -16.02 1.86
C VAL A 19 2.44 -14.97 1.63
N ARG A 20 2.80 -13.74 1.22
CA ARG A 20 1.81 -12.71 0.84
C ARG A 20 0.89 -13.19 -0.28
N THR A 21 1.45 -13.85 -1.29
CA THR A 21 0.67 -14.39 -2.41
C THR A 21 -0.30 -15.48 -1.94
N MET A 22 0.13 -16.35 -1.01
CA MET A 22 -0.72 -17.35 -0.39
C MET A 22 -1.86 -16.72 0.43
N LEU A 23 -1.56 -15.72 1.25
CA LEU A 23 -2.56 -14.98 2.02
C LEU A 23 -3.59 -14.31 1.12
N ARG A 24 -3.16 -13.68 0.03
CA ARG A 24 -4.08 -13.08 -0.96
C ARG A 24 -5.03 -14.12 -1.55
N LYS A 25 -4.53 -15.33 -1.84
CA LYS A 25 -5.37 -16.43 -2.33
C LYS A 25 -6.39 -16.88 -1.28
N MET A 26 -5.97 -17.03 -0.03
CA MET A 26 -6.88 -17.36 1.08
C MET A 26 -7.95 -16.30 1.30
N GLN A 27 -7.60 -15.01 1.16
CA GLN A 27 -8.56 -13.91 1.23
C GLN A 27 -9.57 -13.95 0.07
N GLN A 28 -9.12 -14.26 -1.15
CA GLN A 28 -10.02 -14.46 -2.30
C GLN A 28 -10.97 -15.66 -2.11
N GLU A 29 -10.52 -16.69 -1.39
CA GLU A 29 -11.31 -17.86 -1.03
C GLU A 29 -12.16 -17.65 0.25
N TYR A 30 -12.21 -16.43 0.78
CA TYR A 30 -12.96 -16.04 2.00
C TYR A 30 -12.56 -16.83 3.26
N LEU A 31 -11.34 -17.38 3.31
CA LEU A 31 -10.82 -18.13 4.46
C LEU A 31 -10.31 -17.21 5.57
N ILE A 32 -9.90 -15.98 5.23
CA ILE A 32 -9.35 -14.98 6.14
C ILE A 32 -9.82 -13.57 5.75
N ASP A 33 -9.96 -12.68 6.75
CA ASP A 33 -10.23 -11.26 6.55
C ASP A 33 -9.00 -10.44 6.96
N LEU A 34 -8.31 -9.89 5.96
CA LEU A 34 -7.10 -9.08 6.14
C LEU A 34 -7.40 -7.64 5.75
N GLU A 35 -7.00 -6.72 6.61
CA GLU A 35 -7.20 -5.28 6.39
C GLU A 35 -6.07 -4.69 5.54
N ASP A 36 -4.83 -5.13 5.76
CA ASP A 36 -3.67 -4.76 4.93
C ASP A 36 -2.57 -5.84 5.02
N ALA A 37 -1.78 -6.00 3.96
CA ALA A 37 -0.58 -6.82 3.98
C ALA A 37 0.53 -6.21 3.10
N VAL A 38 1.70 -5.98 3.72
CA VAL A 38 2.84 -5.30 3.10
C VAL A 38 4.09 -6.15 3.29
N VAL A 39 4.90 -6.26 2.23
CA VAL A 39 6.19 -6.93 2.28
C VAL A 39 7.30 -5.90 2.21
N ALA A 40 8.24 -5.95 3.15
CA ALA A 40 9.49 -5.19 3.09
C ALA A 40 10.62 -6.15 2.73
N VAL A 41 11.40 -5.84 1.70
CA VAL A 41 12.58 -6.61 1.30
C VAL A 41 13.81 -5.74 1.52
N LYS A 42 14.80 -6.26 2.24
CA LYS A 42 16.11 -5.63 2.37
C LYS A 42 17.06 -6.26 1.38
N ASP A 43 17.39 -5.51 0.34
CA ASP A 43 18.31 -5.91 -0.72
C ASP A 43 19.73 -6.13 -0.15
N ASP A 44 20.59 -6.85 -0.87
CA ASP A 44 21.98 -7.13 -0.47
C ASP A 44 22.80 -5.83 -0.30
N ASN A 45 22.39 -4.79 -1.03
CA ASN A 45 22.93 -3.44 -0.96
C ASN A 45 22.44 -2.64 0.27
N GLY A 46 21.68 -3.26 1.18
CA GLY A 46 21.13 -2.64 2.38
C GLY A 46 19.93 -1.70 2.14
N LYS A 47 19.44 -1.61 0.91
CA LYS A 47 18.26 -0.80 0.56
C LYS A 47 16.98 -1.56 0.90
N VAL A 48 16.10 -0.93 1.67
CA VAL A 48 14.76 -1.46 1.97
C VAL A 48 13.79 -1.04 0.88
N LYS A 49 13.09 -2.01 0.29
CA LYS A 49 12.01 -1.81 -0.70
C LYS A 49 10.70 -2.30 -0.09
N LEU A 50 9.65 -1.48 -0.16
CA LEU A 50 8.31 -1.85 0.27
C LEU A 50 7.47 -2.26 -0.94
N HIS A 51 6.87 -3.44 -0.86
CA HIS A 51 5.90 -3.99 -1.79
C HIS A 51 4.52 -3.94 -1.14
N GLN A 52 3.85 -2.79 -1.29
CA GLN A 52 2.48 -2.59 -0.83
C GLN A 52 1.47 -3.22 -1.80
N MET A 53 0.35 -3.74 -1.27
CA MET A 53 -0.72 -4.35 -2.07
C MET A 53 -1.51 -3.33 -2.90
N TYR A 54 -1.64 -2.10 -2.42
CA TYR A 54 -2.41 -1.05 -3.09
C TYR A 54 -1.55 0.18 -3.34
N LYS A 55 -1.31 0.51 -4.62
CA LYS A 55 -0.80 1.84 -5.00
C LYS A 55 -1.94 2.85 -4.88
N LEU A 56 -2.32 3.19 -3.64
CA LEU A 56 -3.39 4.14 -3.32
C LEU A 56 -3.22 5.48 -4.06
N ALA A 57 -1.97 5.94 -4.19
CA ALA A 57 -1.64 7.17 -4.92
C ALA A 57 -2.04 7.14 -6.41
N ALA A 58 -1.89 5.99 -7.09
CA ALA A 58 -2.27 5.86 -8.50
C ALA A 58 -3.78 5.80 -8.68
N ALA A 59 -4.49 5.12 -7.76
CA ALA A 59 -5.95 5.05 -7.78
C ALA A 59 -6.61 6.40 -7.43
N GLY A 60 -6.02 7.18 -6.52
CA GLY A 60 -6.48 8.52 -6.15
C GLY A 60 -6.31 9.55 -7.27
N ALA A 61 -5.19 9.52 -8.00
CA ALA A 61 -4.96 10.40 -9.13
C ALA A 61 -5.90 10.11 -10.32
N LEU A 62 -6.17 8.82 -10.60
CA LEU A 62 -7.08 8.40 -11.67
C LEU A 62 -8.54 8.78 -11.36
N SER A 63 -8.99 8.59 -10.11
CA SER A 63 -10.35 8.95 -9.69
C SER A 63 -10.53 10.47 -9.57
N GLY A 64 -9.54 11.21 -9.07
CA GLY A 64 -9.56 12.67 -8.97
C GLY A 64 -9.53 13.38 -10.32
N GLY A 65 -8.71 12.91 -11.27
CA GLY A 65 -8.67 13.44 -12.64
C GLY A 65 -9.98 13.21 -13.40
N PHE A 66 -10.62 12.05 -13.21
CA PHE A 66 -11.90 11.72 -13.83
C PHE A 66 -13.03 12.65 -13.37
N TRP A 67 -13.19 12.81 -12.05
CA TRP A 67 -14.21 13.73 -11.50
C TRP A 67 -13.87 15.20 -11.76
N GLY A 68 -12.59 15.56 -11.75
CA GLY A 68 -12.13 16.89 -12.14
C GLY A 68 -12.46 17.23 -13.59
N ALA A 69 -12.24 16.31 -14.51
CA ALA A 69 -12.62 16.47 -15.92
C ALA A 69 -14.13 16.57 -16.09
N LEU A 70 -14.92 15.78 -15.35
CA LEU A 70 -16.39 15.81 -15.41
C LEU A 70 -16.96 17.14 -14.90
N ILE A 71 -16.45 17.65 -13.78
CA ILE A 71 -16.79 18.99 -13.27
C ILE A 71 -16.31 20.06 -14.26
N GLY A 72 -15.10 19.90 -14.82
CA GLY A 72 -14.57 20.77 -15.85
C GLY A 72 -15.45 20.82 -17.11
N LEU A 73 -16.04 19.70 -17.52
CA LEU A 73 -16.98 19.64 -18.64
C LEU A 73 -18.28 20.43 -18.35
N ILE A 74 -18.80 20.37 -17.12
CA ILE A 74 -19.97 21.15 -16.69
C ILE A 74 -19.70 22.66 -16.81
N PHE A 75 -18.48 23.10 -16.53
CA PHE A 75 -18.03 24.49 -16.65
C PHE A 75 -17.32 24.81 -17.98
N MET A 76 -17.48 23.95 -19.01
CA MET A 76 -16.93 24.12 -20.36
C MET A 76 -15.39 24.23 -20.45
N SER A 77 -14.67 23.80 -19.41
CA SER A 77 -13.21 23.85 -19.30
C SER A 77 -12.63 22.53 -18.74
N PRO A 78 -12.63 21.45 -19.54
CA PRO A 78 -12.21 20.11 -19.10
C PRO A 78 -10.71 20.00 -18.77
N LEU A 79 -9.83 20.71 -19.49
CA LEU A 79 -8.38 20.69 -19.23
C LEU A 79 -8.02 21.31 -17.87
N LEU A 80 -8.67 22.43 -17.52
CA LEU A 80 -8.51 23.06 -16.21
C LEU A 80 -9.11 22.21 -15.09
N GLY A 81 -10.31 21.64 -15.32
CA GLY A 81 -10.94 20.75 -14.35
C GLY A 81 -10.11 19.49 -14.06
N MET A 82 -9.52 18.88 -15.09
CA MET A 82 -8.61 17.75 -14.93
C MET A 82 -7.34 18.13 -14.15
N ALA A 83 -6.72 19.27 -14.45
CA ALA A 83 -5.51 19.71 -13.74
C ALA A 83 -5.78 20.00 -12.24
N VAL A 84 -6.90 20.67 -11.93
CA VAL A 84 -7.30 20.95 -10.55
C VAL A 84 -7.75 19.69 -9.82
N GLY A 85 -8.53 18.81 -10.46
CA GLY A 85 -8.99 17.56 -9.84
C GLY A 85 -7.89 16.53 -9.66
N ALA A 86 -6.94 16.42 -10.60
CA ALA A 86 -5.79 15.53 -10.47
C ALA A 86 -4.83 16.01 -9.38
N SER A 87 -4.58 17.32 -9.25
CA SER A 87 -3.75 17.85 -8.16
C SER A 87 -4.42 17.71 -6.80
N ALA A 88 -5.71 18.04 -6.67
CA ALA A 88 -6.46 17.84 -5.43
C ALA A 88 -6.58 16.36 -5.04
N GLY A 89 -6.81 15.46 -6.01
CA GLY A 89 -6.88 14.01 -5.80
C GLY A 89 -5.53 13.36 -5.47
N ALA A 90 -4.43 13.89 -6.01
CA ALA A 90 -3.08 13.44 -5.67
C ALA A 90 -2.70 13.84 -4.23
N VAL A 91 -3.06 15.05 -3.80
CA VAL A 91 -2.81 15.53 -2.43
C VAL A 91 -3.66 14.77 -1.42
N SER A 92 -4.95 14.57 -1.69
CA SER A 92 -5.81 13.78 -0.79
C SER A 92 -5.39 12.30 -0.75
N GLY A 93 -5.00 11.72 -1.88
CA GLY A 93 -4.47 10.36 -1.95
C GLY A 93 -3.14 10.17 -1.22
N ALA A 94 -2.30 11.20 -1.16
CA ALA A 94 -1.04 11.19 -0.40
C ALA A 94 -1.25 11.34 1.12
N LEU A 95 -2.37 11.94 1.55
CA LEU A 95 -2.71 12.16 2.97
C LEU A 95 -3.57 11.04 3.57
N THR A 96 -4.13 10.16 2.73
CA THR A 96 -4.99 9.05 3.15
C THR A 96 -4.15 7.81 3.45
N ASP A 97 -3.11 7.95 4.28
CA ASP A 97 -2.25 6.84 4.71
C ASP A 97 -3.05 5.89 5.62
N VAL A 98 -3.91 5.08 4.98
CA VAL A 98 -4.81 4.12 5.61
C VAL A 98 -4.06 2.81 5.63
N GLY A 99 -3.44 2.48 6.76
CA GLY A 99 -2.68 1.25 6.91
C GLY A 99 -1.58 1.36 7.97
N ILE A 100 -0.53 0.56 7.76
CA ILE A 100 0.66 0.53 8.63
C ILE A 100 1.59 1.67 8.22
N ASN A 101 2.11 2.42 9.19
CA ASN A 101 3.00 3.56 8.91
C ASN A 101 4.28 3.14 8.17
N ASP A 102 4.56 3.79 7.04
CA ASP A 102 5.71 3.50 6.17
C ASP A 102 7.07 3.66 6.85
N ASP A 103 7.23 4.67 7.70
CA ASP A 103 8.49 4.92 8.39
C ASP A 103 8.75 3.86 9.46
N PHE A 104 7.70 3.39 10.15
CA PHE A 104 7.80 2.25 11.05
C PHE A 104 8.27 0.99 10.31
N MET A 105 7.65 0.67 9.17
CA MET A 105 8.04 -0.50 8.37
C MET A 105 9.48 -0.40 7.89
N LYS A 106 9.91 0.75 7.38
CA LYS A 106 11.29 0.97 6.92
C LYS A 106 12.30 0.86 8.06
N ASN A 107 12.03 1.49 9.20
CA ASN A 107 12.92 1.44 10.36
C ASN A 107 13.04 0.03 10.92
N LEU A 108 11.92 -0.69 11.02
CA LEU A 108 11.93 -2.08 11.48
C LEU A 108 12.66 -2.99 10.49
N ALA A 109 12.34 -2.88 9.18
CA ALA A 109 13.02 -3.64 8.13
C ALA A 109 14.53 -3.33 8.08
N ALA A 110 14.93 -2.08 8.31
CA ALA A 110 16.33 -1.66 8.31
C ALA A 110 17.14 -2.32 9.44
N SER A 111 16.51 -2.68 10.56
CA SER A 111 17.16 -3.34 11.69
C SER A 111 17.55 -4.80 11.42
N PHE A 112 16.96 -5.44 10.40
CA PHE A 112 17.29 -6.81 10.00
C PHE A 112 18.51 -6.89 9.09
N GLN A 113 19.05 -8.10 8.89
CA GLN A 113 20.19 -8.35 8.02
C GLN A 113 19.86 -8.10 6.55
N ASN A 114 20.88 -7.84 5.73
CA ASN A 114 20.69 -7.74 4.28
C ASN A 114 20.29 -9.10 3.71
N GLY A 115 19.52 -9.11 2.61
CA GLY A 115 19.00 -10.33 1.99
C GLY A 115 17.77 -10.91 2.70
N THR A 116 17.21 -10.21 3.68
CA THR A 116 16.01 -10.65 4.42
C THR A 116 14.73 -10.05 3.86
N SER A 117 13.60 -10.69 4.16
CA SER A 117 12.27 -10.13 3.87
C SER A 117 11.38 -10.18 5.10
N VAL A 118 10.50 -9.19 5.25
CA VAL A 118 9.59 -9.03 6.38
C VAL A 118 8.18 -8.87 5.85
N LEU A 119 7.26 -9.69 6.36
CA LEU A 119 5.84 -9.61 6.08
C LEU A 119 5.13 -8.91 7.24
N PHE A 120 4.39 -7.86 6.92
CA PHE A 120 3.51 -7.15 7.83
C PHE A 120 2.06 -7.48 7.46
N VAL A 121 1.28 -7.97 8.42
CA VAL A 121 -0.12 -8.35 8.22
C VAL A 121 -0.99 -7.68 9.28
N LEU A 122 -1.98 -6.91 8.83
CA LEU A 122 -2.98 -6.32 9.71
C LEU A 122 -4.26 -7.17 9.66
N VAL A 123 -4.55 -7.85 10.76
CA VAL A 123 -5.72 -8.74 10.88
C VAL A 123 -6.84 -7.98 11.57
N ARG A 124 -8.01 -7.94 10.92
CA ARG A 124 -9.23 -7.40 11.53
C ARG A 124 -9.83 -8.43 12.47
N LYS A 125 -10.06 -8.05 13.72
CA LYS A 125 -10.81 -8.88 14.66
C LYS A 125 -12.31 -8.69 14.39
N ALA A 126 -13.01 -9.80 14.15
CA ALA A 126 -14.47 -9.82 14.09
C ALA A 126 -15.10 -9.49 15.45
#